data_AF-A0A4U8S8Z3-F1
#
_entry.id   AF-A0A4U8S8Z3-F1
#
_cell.length_a   1.000
_cell.length_b   1.000
_cell.length_c   1.000
_cell.angle_alpha   90.00
_cell.angle_beta   90.00
_cell.angle_gamma   90.00
#
_symmetry.space_group_name_H-M   'P 1'
#
loop_
_entity.id
_entity.type
_entity.pdbx_description
1 polymer ?
#
loop_
_entity_poly.entity_id
_entity_poly.type
_entity_poly.pdbx_seq_one_letter_code
_entity_poly.pdbx_strand_id
1 'polypeptide(L)' 'MILAVVIPCYNEEEVLQETHKIISRKLEQLIESKSISKESFCVFVDDGSKDNTWAILKDLSSQNTAFTPPPQM' A
#
# COMPACT_ATOMS: atom_id res chain seq x y z
N MET A 1 -3.72 -19.11 -0.68
CA MET A 1 -2.74 -18.46 -1.58
C MET A 1 -2.42 -17.09 -1.01
N ILE A 2 -1.15 -16.67 -0.98
CA ILE A 2 -0.76 -15.31 -0.56
C ILE A 2 -0.76 -14.42 -1.81
N LEU A 3 -1.36 -13.25 -1.72
CA LEU A 3 -1.34 -12.22 -2.77
C LEU A 3 -0.45 -11.06 -2.33
N ALA A 4 0.49 -10.67 -3.17
CA ALA A 4 1.26 -9.43 -3.01
C ALA A 4 0.87 -8.46 -4.13
N VAL A 5 0.44 -7.26 -3.76
CA VAL A 5 0.13 -6.17 -4.70
C VAL A 5 1.23 -5.13 -4.61
N VAL A 6 1.88 -4.79 -5.72
CA VAL A 6 2.92 -3.76 -5.77
C VAL A 6 2.45 -2.64 -6.68
N ILE A 7 2.39 -1.42 -6.16
CA ILE A 7 1.86 -0.25 -6.85
C ILE A 7 2.97 0.79 -6.98
N PRO A 8 3.51 1.05 -8.20
CA PRO A 8 4.40 2.18 -8.42
C PRO A 8 3.60 3.49 -8.33
N CYS A 9 4.19 4.52 -7.74
CA CYS A 9 3.59 5.84 -7.58
C CYS A 9 4.54 6.91 -8.09
N TYR A 10 4.08 7.73 -9.03
CA TYR A 10 4.82 8.89 -9.53
C TYR A 10 3.91 10.11 -9.57
N ASN A 11 4.17 11.08 -8.70
CA ASN A 11 3.39 12.30 -8.55
C ASN A 11 1.88 12.07 -8.32
N GLU A 12 1.54 11.24 -7.34
CA GLU A 12 0.17 10.80 -7.04
C GLU A 12 -0.40 11.48 -5.78
N GLU A 13 0.16 12.62 -5.34
CA GLU A 13 -0.16 13.22 -4.03
C GLU A 13 -1.66 13.51 -3.81
N GLU A 14 -2.40 13.82 -4.86
CA GLU A 14 -3.83 14.14 -4.80
C GLU A 14 -4.73 12.92 -4.54
N VAL A 15 -4.30 11.74 -5.00
CA VAL A 15 -5.14 10.52 -5.04
C VAL A 15 -4.64 9.40 -4.15
N LEU A 16 -3.37 9.43 -3.74
CA LEU A 16 -2.71 8.33 -3.03
C LEU A 16 -3.46 7.89 -1.75
N GLN A 17 -4.01 8.84 -0.99
CA GLN A 17 -4.80 8.57 0.22
C GLN A 17 -6.08 7.78 -0.07
N GLU A 18 -6.80 8.14 -1.15
CA GLU A 18 -8.03 7.46 -1.53
C GLU A 18 -7.73 6.08 -2.12
N THR A 19 -6.68 5.99 -2.95
CA THR A 19 -6.17 4.72 -3.49
C THR A 19 -5.83 3.74 -2.36
N HIS A 20 -5.11 4.18 -1.33
CA HIS A 20 -4.79 3.35 -0.17
C HIS A 20 -6.04 2.83 0.55
N LYS A 21 -7.07 3.65 0.74
CA LYS A 21 -8.35 3.23 1.37
C LYS A 21 -9.07 2.19 0.53
N ILE A 22 -9.20 2.42 -0.78
CA ILE A 22 -9.91 1.51 -1.70
C ILE A 22 -9.20 0.16 -1.76
N ILE A 23 -7.87 0.15 -1.93
CA ILE A 23 -7.07 -1.07 -2.00
C ILE A 23 -7.13 -1.85 -0.69
N SER A 24 -6.96 -1.18 0.45
CA SER A 24 -7.03 -1.81 1.78
C SER A 24 -8.38 -2.49 2.00
N ARG A 25 -9.47 -1.78 1.74
CA ARG A 25 -10.83 -2.32 1.83
C ARG A 25 -11.04 -3.52 0.90
N LYS A 26 -10.47 -3.49 -0.31
CA LYS A 26 -10.60 -4.59 -1.25
C LYS A 26 -9.83 -5.83 -0.77
N LEU A 27 -8.63 -5.65 -0.23
CA LEU A 27 -7.86 -6.76 0.36
C LEU A 27 -8.60 -7.36 1.55
N GLU A 28 -9.15 -6.54 2.45
CA GLU A 28 -9.98 -7.00 3.58
C GLU A 28 -11.15 -7.87 3.09
N GLN A 29 -11.92 -7.41 2.10
CA GLN A 29 -13.02 -8.19 1.52
C GLN A 29 -12.57 -9.53 0.92
N LEU A 30 -11.40 -9.56 0.27
CA LEU A 30 -10.84 -10.78 -0.31
C LEU A 30 -10.35 -11.75 0.78
N ILE A 31 -9.82 -11.24 1.88
CA ILE A 31 -9.42 -12.03 3.05
C ILE A 31 -10.65 -12.59 3.76
N GLU A 32 -11.67 -11.77 4.01
CA GLU A 32 -12.93 -12.17 4.65
C GLU A 32 -13.68 -13.24 3.85
N SER A 33 -13.70 -13.12 2.53
CA SER A 33 -14.26 -14.14 1.63
C SER A 33 -13.39 -15.40 1.50
N LYS A 34 -12.25 -15.48 2.19
CA LYS A 34 -11.27 -16.57 2.13
C LYS A 34 -10.69 -16.81 0.72
N SER A 35 -10.75 -15.80 -0.15
CA SER A 35 -10.21 -15.85 -1.51
C SER A 35 -8.68 -15.77 -1.51
N ILE A 36 -8.11 -15.05 -0.54
CA ILE A 36 -6.66 -14.91 -0.35
C ILE A 36 -6.28 -15.12 1.13
N SER A 37 -5.00 -15.38 1.40
CA SER A 37 -4.46 -15.51 2.76
C SER A 37 -4.53 -14.18 3.50
N LYS A 38 -4.72 -14.23 4.83
CA LYS A 38 -4.54 -13.06 5.72
C LYS A 38 -3.12 -12.48 5.72
N GLU A 39 -2.15 -13.23 5.19
CA GLU A 39 -0.76 -12.80 5.01
C GLU A 39 -0.56 -12.01 3.70
N SER A 40 -1.63 -11.78 2.94
CA SER A 40 -1.58 -10.97 1.71
C SER A 40 -1.39 -9.49 2.06
N PHE A 41 -0.69 -8.75 1.20
CA PHE A 41 -0.31 -7.37 1.48
C PHE A 41 -0.24 -6.51 0.21
N CYS A 42 -0.27 -5.19 0.39
CA CYS A 42 -0.03 -4.20 -0.65
C CYS A 42 1.24 -3.41 -0.29
N VAL A 43 2.06 -3.09 -1.28
CA VAL A 43 3.23 -2.21 -1.15
C VAL A 43 3.12 -1.11 -2.19
N PHE A 44 3.22 0.14 -1.72
CA PHE A 44 3.38 1.29 -2.59
C PHE A 44 4.86 1.61 -2.72
N VAL A 45 5.33 1.86 -3.95
CA VAL A 45 6.74 2.13 -4.26
C VAL A 45 6.79 3.50 -4.93
N ASP A 46 7.49 4.45 -4.32
CA ASP A 46 7.76 5.73 -4.98
C ASP A 46 8.71 5.51 -6.17
N ASP A 47 8.29 5.97 -7.34
CA ASP A 47 9.01 5.84 -8.62
C ASP A 47 9.70 7.16 -9.01
N GLY A 48 10.29 7.84 -8.03
CA GLY A 48 11.06 9.07 -8.24
C GLY A 48 10.20 10.34 -8.29
N SER A 49 9.14 10.41 -7.48
CA SER A 49 8.23 11.55 -7.44
C SER A 49 8.94 12.86 -7.07
N LYS A 50 8.42 13.98 -7.56
CA LYS A 50 8.92 15.34 -7.28
C LYS A 50 7.97 16.17 -6.41
N ASP A 51 6.83 15.60 -6.05
CA ASP A 51 5.80 16.18 -5.22
C ASP A 51 5.81 15.54 -3.81
N ASN A 52 4.72 15.66 -3.05
CA ASN A 52 4.65 15.12 -1.70
C ASN A 52 4.31 13.62 -1.63
N THR A 53 4.28 12.89 -2.75
CA THR A 53 3.97 11.44 -2.79
C THR A 53 4.77 10.65 -1.75
N TRP A 54 6.10 10.83 -1.68
CA TRP A 54 6.94 10.13 -0.72
C TRP A 54 6.61 10.46 0.74
N ALA A 55 6.29 11.71 1.05
CA ALA A 55 5.89 12.11 2.39
C ALA A 55 4.58 11.41 2.80
N ILE A 56 3.61 11.40 1.90
CA ILE A 56 2.32 10.74 2.09
C ILE A 56 2.50 9.23 2.29
N LEU A 57 3.37 8.57 1.50
CA LEU A 57 3.68 7.15 1.66
C LEU A 57 4.27 6.81 3.03
N LYS A 58 5.20 7.64 3.54
CA LYS A 58 5.77 7.47 4.89
C LYS A 58 4.71 7.62 5.98
N ASP A 59 3.82 8.59 5.85
CA ASP A 59 2.74 8.81 6.81
C ASP A 59 1.76 7.63 6.81
N LEU A 60 1.38 7.13 5.64
CA LEU A 60 0.52 5.95 5.48
C LEU A 60 1.16 4.69 6.09
N SER A 61 2.46 4.47 5.87
CA SER A 61 3.18 3.35 6.47
C SER A 61 3.25 3.42 7.99
N SER A 62 3.32 4.62 8.56
CA SER A 62 3.44 4.82 10.02
C SER A 62 2.11 4.61 10.75
N GLN A 63 0.99 4.86 10.06
CA GLN A 63 -0.35 4.68 10.60
C GLN A 63 -0.84 3.23 10.57
N ASN A 64 -0.20 2.38 9.76
CA ASN A 64 -0.66 1.01 9.53
C ASN A 64 0.38 0.00 10.02
N THR A 65 0.17 -0.56 11.22
CA THR A 65 1.08 -1.50 11.91
C THR A 65 1.30 -2.83 11.15
N ALA A 66 0.60 -3.06 10.04
CA ALA A 66 0.79 -4.22 9.17
C ALA A 66 1.84 -3.98 8.06
N PHE A 67 2.34 -2.75 7.89
CA PHE A 67 3.29 -2.41 6.85
C PHE A 67 4.72 -2.50 7.40
N THR A 68 5.39 -3.62 7.16
CA THR A 68 6.85 -3.69 7.33
C THR A 68 7.47 -3.24 6.03
N PRO A 69 8.14 -2.06 5.94
CA PRO A 69 8.93 -1.75 4.76
C PRO A 69 9.98 -2.85 4.59
N PRO A 70 10.29 -3.27 3.34
CA PRO A 70 11.39 -4.20 3.12
C PRO A 70 12.68 -3.61 3.71
N PRO A 71 13.57 -4.44 4.30
CA PRO A 71 14.83 -3.96 4.85
C PRO A 71 15.56 -3.19 3.77
N GLN A 72 15.88 -1.92 4.06
CA GLN A 72 16.66 -1.06 3.18
C GLN A 72 18.04 -1.72 2.99
N MET A 73 18.38 -2.02 1.73
CA MET A 73 19.76 -2.26 1.31
C MET A 73 20.50 -0.94 1.19
#